data_AF-A0A5C7EQ61-F1
#
_entry.id   AF-A0A5C7EQ61-F1
#
_cell.length_a   1.000
_cell.length_b   1.000
_cell.length_c   1.000
_cell.angle_alpha   90.00
_cell.angle_beta   90.00
_cell.angle_gamma   90.00
#
_symmetry.space_group_name_H-M   'P 1'
#
loop_
_entity.id
_entity.type
_entity.pdbx_description
1 polymer ?
#
loop_
_entity_poly.entity_id
_entity_poly.type
_entity_poly.pdbx_seq_one_letter_code
_entity_poly.pdbx_strand_id
1 'polypeptide(L)'
;MRSTCSTFPNRRGVRGFSTVAAVFLVVVLALLGAAVVTVFGLQQTASSLDLQGARALRAAQAGIEWGMYQVLVAQGGNACPASPQNLTFGGTLSAFTVTVECAPSPADETGQTPNPFNLFLIKSTACNAPSGGACPNTATNPGARYVERQVQATIAP
;
A
#
# COMPACT_ATOMS: atom_id res chain seq x y z
N MET A 1 39.53 -68.06 38.23
CA MET A 1 38.16 -67.58 38.51
C MET A 1 38.21 -66.44 39.52
N ARG A 2 38.24 -65.18 39.08
CA ARG A 2 37.88 -64.01 39.91
C ARG A 2 37.25 -62.96 39.01
N SER A 3 35.93 -63.05 38.86
CA SER A 3 35.12 -62.01 38.20
C SER A 3 34.94 -60.86 39.18
N THR A 4 35.53 -59.71 38.88
CA THR A 4 35.24 -58.44 39.55
C THR A 4 33.90 -57.90 39.03
N CYS A 5 32.88 -57.94 39.88
CA CYS A 5 31.56 -57.35 39.63
C CYS A 5 31.64 -55.83 39.80
N SER A 6 31.40 -55.08 38.72
CA SER A 6 31.24 -53.63 38.75
C SER A 6 29.79 -53.28 39.12
N THR A 7 29.58 -52.80 40.35
CA THR A 7 28.29 -52.23 40.77
C THR A 7 28.15 -50.82 40.22
N PHE A 8 27.36 -50.64 39.17
CA PHE A 8 26.91 -49.32 38.72
C PHE A 8 25.79 -48.82 39.65
N PRO A 9 25.95 -47.66 40.33
CA PRO A 9 24.92 -47.14 41.21
C PRO A 9 23.70 -46.68 40.40
N ASN A 10 22.57 -47.35 40.62
CA ASN A 10 21.27 -47.00 40.07
C ASN A 10 20.76 -45.71 40.74
N ARG A 11 21.02 -44.55 40.12
CA ARG A 11 20.41 -43.28 40.52
C ARG A 11 18.92 -43.33 40.15
N ARG A 12 18.06 -43.69 41.11
CA ARG A 12 16.61 -43.45 41.04
C ARG A 12 16.37 -41.95 41.04
N GLY A 13 16.36 -41.34 39.85
CA GLY A 13 16.04 -39.94 39.63
C GLY A 13 14.65 -39.61 40.17
N VAL A 14 14.50 -38.43 40.75
CA VAL A 14 13.25 -37.86 41.27
C VAL A 14 12.23 -37.78 40.13
N ARG A 15 11.16 -38.60 40.17
CA ARG A 15 10.24 -38.82 39.02
C ARG A 15 8.96 -37.97 39.01
N GLY A 16 8.85 -36.92 39.82
CA GLY A 16 7.60 -36.15 39.95
C GLY A 16 7.65 -34.69 39.48
N PHE A 17 8.71 -33.95 39.84
CA PHE A 17 8.76 -32.51 39.60
C PHE A 17 9.26 -32.13 38.20
N SER A 18 10.13 -32.96 37.61
CA SER A 18 10.74 -32.69 36.30
C SER A 18 9.76 -32.76 35.14
N THR A 19 8.70 -33.56 35.24
CA THR A 19 7.74 -33.75 34.14
C THR A 19 6.86 -32.52 33.95
N VAL A 20 6.37 -31.94 35.05
CA VAL A 20 5.56 -30.71 35.02
C VAL A 20 6.40 -29.53 34.50
N ALA A 21 7.64 -29.39 34.96
CA ALA A 21 8.56 -28.36 34.47
C ALA A 21 8.87 -28.51 32.98
N ALA A 22 9.08 -29.74 32.49
CA ALA A 22 9.34 -30.01 31.08
C ALA A 22 8.14 -29.63 30.19
N VAL A 23 6.92 -29.98 30.59
CA VAL A 23 5.71 -29.61 29.84
C VAL A 23 5.51 -28.10 29.81
N PHE A 24 5.70 -27.42 30.94
CA PHE A 24 5.60 -25.96 31.00
C PHE A 24 6.56 -25.29 30.01
N LEU A 25 7.83 -25.71 29.99
CA LEU A 25 8.82 -25.19 29.07
C LEU A 25 8.44 -25.43 27.61
N VAL A 26 7.96 -26.63 27.26
CA VAL A 26 7.54 -26.94 25.89
C VAL A 26 6.36 -26.06 25.45
N VAL A 27 5.37 -25.84 26.32
CA VAL A 27 4.22 -24.97 26.02
C VAL A 27 4.67 -23.53 25.79
N VAL A 28 5.53 -22.99 26.66
CA VAL A 28 6.05 -21.63 26.49
C VAL A 28 6.85 -21.49 25.20
N LEU A 29 7.75 -22.43 24.89
CA LEU A 29 8.51 -22.42 23.65
C LEU A 29 7.63 -22.57 22.41
N ALA A 30 6.58 -23.39 22.48
CA ALA A 30 5.60 -23.53 21.40
C ALA A 30 4.84 -22.22 21.16
N LEU A 31 4.41 -21.54 22.23
CA LEU A 31 3.74 -20.23 22.13
C LEU A 31 4.67 -19.17 21.53
N LEU A 32 5.92 -19.10 21.98
CA LEU A 32 6.91 -18.18 21.42
C LEU A 32 7.21 -18.50 19.95
N GLY A 33 7.38 -19.78 19.60
CA GLY A 33 7.58 -20.20 18.22
C GLY A 33 6.40 -19.82 17.32
N ALA A 34 5.17 -20.03 17.77
CA ALA A 34 3.97 -19.63 17.05
C ALA A 34 3.90 -18.11 16.85
N ALA A 35 4.20 -17.32 17.89
CA ALA A 35 4.22 -15.86 17.80
C ALA A 35 5.30 -15.34 16.82
N VAL A 36 6.46 -15.99 16.76
CA VAL A 36 7.52 -15.61 15.83
C VAL A 36 7.10 -15.87 14.37
N VAL A 37 6.48 -17.03 14.08
CA VAL A 37 5.99 -17.35 12.73
C VAL A 37 4.92 -16.36 12.25
N THR A 38 3.99 -15.97 13.13
CA THR A 38 2.96 -14.98 12.76
C THR A 38 3.57 -13.62 12.44
N VAL A 39 4.53 -13.15 13.24
CA VAL A 39 5.24 -11.89 13.00
C VAL A 39 6.01 -11.92 11.67
N PHE A 40 6.71 -13.01 11.34
CA PHE A 40 7.38 -13.14 10.05
C PHE A 40 6.41 -13.07 8.86
N GLY A 41 5.26 -13.72 8.97
CA GLY A 41 4.21 -13.65 7.94
C GLY A 41 3.69 -12.22 7.72
N LEU A 42 3.49 -11.46 8.81
CA LEU A 42 3.06 -10.06 8.73
C LEU A 42 4.08 -9.19 8.00
N GLN A 43 5.38 -9.35 8.29
CA GLN A 43 6.45 -8.58 7.66
C GLN A 43 6.48 -8.75 6.13
N GLN A 44 6.31 -9.98 5.63
CA GLN A 44 6.24 -10.25 4.18
C GLN A 44 5.10 -9.47 3.54
N THR A 45 3.91 -9.47 4.16
CA THR A 45 2.75 -8.79 3.59
C THR A 45 2.85 -7.26 3.67
N ALA A 46 3.43 -6.72 4.74
CA ALA A 46 3.65 -5.29 4.90
C ALA A 46 4.57 -4.76 3.78
N SER A 47 5.71 -5.42 3.55
CA SER A 47 6.63 -5.03 2.47
C SER A 47 5.98 -5.00 1.09
N SER A 48 5.07 -5.95 0.81
CA SER A 48 4.33 -5.99 -0.45
C SER A 48 3.35 -4.83 -0.61
N LEU A 49 2.71 -4.40 0.48
CA LEU A 49 1.79 -3.26 0.49
C LEU A 49 2.54 -1.93 0.33
N ASP A 50 3.70 -1.80 0.97
CA ASP A 50 4.56 -0.61 0.82
C ASP A 50 5.01 -0.42 -0.63
N LEU A 51 5.41 -1.51 -1.30
CA LEU A 51 5.76 -1.48 -2.71
C LEU A 51 4.56 -1.12 -3.60
N GLN A 52 3.37 -1.65 -3.32
CA GLN A 52 2.15 -1.28 -4.05
C GLN A 52 1.77 0.18 -3.81
N GLY A 53 1.95 0.69 -2.59
CA GLY A 53 1.75 2.10 -2.25
C GLY A 53 2.68 3.02 -3.03
N ALA A 54 3.95 2.65 -3.17
CA ALA A 54 4.93 3.40 -3.96
C ALA A 54 4.58 3.38 -5.46
N ARG A 55 4.16 2.22 -6.01
CA ARG A 55 3.75 2.11 -7.42
C ARG A 55 2.49 2.93 -7.71
N ALA A 56 1.50 2.91 -6.82
CA ALA A 56 0.30 3.74 -6.93
C ALA A 56 0.67 5.24 -6.98
N LEU A 57 1.61 5.68 -6.13
CA LEU A 57 2.07 7.07 -6.15
C LEU A 57 2.76 7.43 -7.47
N ARG A 58 3.62 6.55 -8.00
CA ARG A 58 4.25 6.77 -9.30
C ARG A 58 3.25 6.80 -10.44
N ALA A 59 2.21 5.97 -10.38
CA ALA A 59 1.11 5.99 -11.35
C ALA A 59 0.34 7.32 -11.30
N ALA A 60 0.01 7.79 -10.09
CA ALA A 60 -0.67 9.07 -9.92
C ALA A 60 0.18 10.25 -10.41
N GLN A 61 1.50 10.24 -10.15
CA GLN A 61 2.43 11.24 -10.68
C GLN A 61 2.47 11.24 -12.21
N ALA A 62 2.59 10.07 -12.85
CA ALA A 62 2.54 10.00 -14.32
C ALA A 62 1.20 10.53 -14.88
N GLY A 63 0.09 10.25 -14.21
CA GLY A 63 -1.23 10.79 -14.58
C GLY A 63 -1.31 12.32 -14.43
N ILE A 64 -0.65 12.90 -13.43
CA ILE A 64 -0.67 14.35 -13.25
C ILE A 64 0.21 15.08 -14.27
N GLU A 65 1.36 14.51 -14.62
CA GLU A 65 2.23 15.02 -15.70
C GLU A 65 1.49 14.99 -17.04
N TRP A 66 0.76 13.91 -17.32
CA TRP A 66 -0.11 13.84 -18.49
C TRP A 66 -1.20 14.91 -18.45
N GLY A 67 -1.88 15.10 -17.31
CA GLY A 67 -2.92 16.12 -17.16
C GLY A 67 -2.38 17.54 -17.38
N MET A 68 -1.21 17.85 -16.82
CA MET A 68 -0.55 19.14 -17.01
C MET A 68 -0.16 19.37 -18.46
N TYR A 69 0.38 18.35 -19.14
CA TYR A 69 0.69 18.41 -20.56
C TYR A 69 -0.56 18.71 -21.39
N GLN A 70 -1.70 18.09 -21.08
CA GLN A 70 -2.95 18.34 -21.81
C GLN A 70 -3.40 19.78 -21.67
N VAL A 71 -3.36 20.36 -20.47
CA VAL A 71 -3.78 21.75 -20.27
C VAL A 71 -2.80 22.72 -20.93
N LEU A 72 -1.51 22.58 -20.66
CA LEU A 72 -0.49 23.56 -21.10
C LEU A 72 -0.20 23.47 -22.60
N VAL A 73 -0.09 22.25 -23.14
CA VAL A 73 0.36 22.04 -24.53
C VAL A 73 -0.82 21.77 -25.46
N ALA A 74 -1.70 20.82 -25.13
CA ALA A 74 -2.77 20.43 -26.06
C ALA A 74 -3.92 21.44 -26.11
N GLN A 75 -4.27 22.06 -24.97
CA GLN A 75 -5.32 23.08 -24.86
C GLN A 75 -4.76 24.51 -24.82
N GLY A 76 -3.44 24.68 -24.93
CA GLY A 76 -2.78 25.98 -24.95
C GLY A 76 -2.98 26.84 -23.70
N GLY A 77 -3.36 26.24 -22.57
CA GLY A 77 -3.64 26.96 -21.33
C GLY A 77 -5.04 27.58 -21.25
N ASN A 78 -5.95 27.27 -22.17
CA ASN A 78 -7.27 27.90 -22.21
C ASN A 78 -8.38 27.06 -21.57
N ALA A 79 -8.22 25.75 -21.49
CA ALA A 79 -9.27 24.85 -21.02
C ALA A 79 -8.72 23.54 -20.42
N CYS A 80 -9.55 22.89 -19.63
CA CYS A 80 -9.35 21.49 -19.27
C CYS A 80 -9.68 20.57 -20.47
N PRO A 81 -8.94 19.47 -20.67
CA PRO A 81 -9.38 18.41 -21.58
C PRO A 81 -10.67 17.75 -21.07
N ALA A 82 -11.29 16.89 -21.89
CA ALA A 82 -12.41 16.05 -21.43
C ALA A 82 -12.02 15.35 -20.12
N SER A 83 -12.89 15.41 -19.11
CA SER A 83 -12.62 15.00 -17.74
C SER A 83 -13.88 14.36 -17.14
N PRO A 84 -13.77 13.27 -16.36
CA PRO A 84 -12.55 12.53 -16.01
C PRO A 84 -11.98 11.72 -17.18
N GLN A 85 -10.68 11.39 -17.11
CA GLN A 85 -10.00 10.49 -18.04
C GLN A 85 -9.34 9.34 -17.30
N ASN A 86 -9.64 8.12 -17.75
CA ASN A 86 -9.04 6.91 -17.21
C ASN A 86 -7.84 6.52 -18.06
N LEU A 87 -6.68 6.52 -17.43
CA LEU A 87 -5.41 6.09 -17.99
C LEU A 87 -5.10 4.68 -17.47
N THR A 88 -4.60 3.86 -18.38
CA THR A 88 -4.01 2.56 -18.05
C THR A 88 -2.55 2.58 -18.47
N PHE A 89 -1.68 2.10 -17.58
CA PHE A 89 -0.25 2.05 -17.83
C PHE A 89 0.20 0.62 -18.11
N GLY A 90 1.31 0.47 -18.84
CA GLY A 90 1.93 -0.83 -19.08
C GLY A 90 2.90 -1.27 -17.97
N GLY A 91 3.47 -2.46 -18.13
CA GLY A 91 4.57 -2.95 -17.31
C GLY A 91 4.21 -3.07 -15.82
N THR A 92 5.05 -2.53 -14.94
CA THR A 92 4.88 -2.67 -13.47
C THR A 92 3.72 -1.86 -12.90
N LEU A 93 3.08 -1.01 -13.70
CA LEU A 93 1.93 -0.18 -13.31
C LEU A 93 0.61 -0.73 -13.86
N SER A 94 0.61 -1.82 -14.63
CA SER A 94 -0.61 -2.36 -15.25
C SER A 94 -1.67 -2.84 -14.27
N ALA A 95 -1.29 -3.04 -13.01
CA ALA A 95 -2.20 -3.38 -11.92
C ALA A 95 -2.95 -2.16 -11.36
N PHE A 96 -2.67 -0.94 -11.85
CA PHE A 96 -3.28 0.29 -11.37
C PHE A 96 -4.01 1.00 -12.51
N THR A 97 -5.22 1.45 -12.20
CA THR A 97 -5.97 2.41 -13.03
C THR A 97 -5.73 3.80 -12.47
N VAL A 98 -5.57 4.79 -13.34
CA VAL A 98 -5.40 6.19 -12.94
C VAL A 98 -6.48 7.04 -13.55
N THR A 99 -7.25 7.72 -12.70
CA THR A 99 -8.29 8.64 -13.12
C THR A 99 -7.79 10.06 -12.91
N VAL A 100 -7.70 10.81 -14.01
CA VAL A 100 -7.29 12.21 -14.02
C VAL A 100 -8.53 13.08 -14.21
N GLU A 101 -8.73 13.99 -13.27
CA GLU A 101 -9.78 14.99 -13.24
C GLU A 101 -9.15 16.37 -13.39
N CYS A 102 -9.71 17.19 -14.29
CA CYS A 102 -9.35 18.58 -14.45
C CYS A 102 -10.60 19.43 -14.25
N ALA A 103 -10.49 20.47 -13.42
CA ALA A 103 -11.52 21.48 -13.23
C ALA A 103 -10.90 22.88 -13.20
N PRO A 104 -11.58 23.92 -13.74
CA PRO A 104 -11.17 25.29 -13.50
C PRO A 104 -11.24 25.57 -11.99
N SER A 105 -10.19 26.16 -11.45
CA SER A 105 -10.14 26.54 -10.04
C SER A 105 -10.84 27.89 -9.87
N PRO A 106 -11.74 28.04 -8.87
CA PRO A 106 -12.33 29.33 -8.52
C PRO A 106 -11.36 30.24 -7.76
N ALA A 107 -10.12 29.80 -7.52
CA ALA A 107 -9.15 30.58 -6.78
C ALA A 107 -8.80 31.88 -7.52
N ASP A 108 -9.08 33.00 -6.86
CA ASP A 108 -8.73 34.34 -7.28
C ASP A 108 -7.44 34.74 -6.56
N GLU A 109 -6.30 34.50 -7.19
CA GLU A 109 -4.98 34.87 -6.64
C GLU A 109 -4.76 36.40 -6.65
N THR A 110 -5.66 37.15 -7.30
CA THR A 110 -5.55 38.59 -7.54
C THR A 110 -6.60 39.45 -6.87
N GLY A 111 -7.72 38.88 -6.43
CA GLY A 111 -8.87 39.62 -5.91
C GLY A 111 -9.53 40.53 -6.97
N GLN A 112 -9.36 40.23 -8.26
CA GLN A 112 -9.90 41.01 -9.37
C GLN A 112 -11.04 40.24 -10.05
N THR A 113 -12.17 40.91 -10.28
CA THR A 113 -13.29 40.37 -11.06
C THR A 113 -13.49 41.19 -12.34
N PRO A 114 -13.38 40.58 -13.54
CA PRO A 114 -13.09 39.16 -13.80
C PRO A 114 -11.62 38.80 -13.58
N ASN A 115 -11.34 37.59 -13.07
CA ASN A 115 -9.97 37.11 -12.88
C ASN A 115 -9.28 36.97 -14.26
N PRO A 116 -8.15 37.66 -14.50
CA PRO A 116 -7.44 37.58 -15.77
C PRO A 116 -6.66 36.27 -15.95
N PHE A 117 -6.52 35.44 -14.90
CA PHE A 117 -5.75 34.20 -14.93
C PHE A 117 -6.66 32.96 -14.97
N ASN A 118 -6.40 32.07 -15.93
CA ASN A 118 -7.06 30.77 -16.01
C ASN A 118 -6.35 29.79 -15.08
N LEU A 119 -6.87 29.58 -13.87
CA LEU A 119 -6.27 28.62 -12.94
C LEU A 119 -6.95 27.25 -13.08
N PHE A 120 -6.18 26.16 -13.18
CA PHE A 120 -6.72 24.81 -13.31
C PHE A 120 -6.24 23.90 -12.19
N LEU A 121 -7.18 23.17 -11.60
CA LEU A 121 -6.93 22.14 -10.60
C LEU A 121 -6.95 20.78 -11.27
N ILE A 122 -5.82 20.09 -11.23
CA ILE A 122 -5.67 18.74 -11.77
C ILE A 122 -5.52 17.78 -10.60
N LYS A 123 -6.39 16.78 -10.55
CA LYS A 123 -6.38 15.70 -9.58
C LYS A 123 -6.15 14.39 -10.30
N SER A 124 -5.12 13.65 -9.89
CA SER A 124 -4.79 12.33 -10.42
C SER A 124 -4.92 11.30 -9.30
N THR A 125 -5.81 10.32 -9.49
CA THR A 125 -6.11 9.28 -8.50
C THR A 125 -5.76 7.92 -9.06
N ALA A 126 -4.80 7.23 -8.46
CA ALA A 126 -4.40 5.88 -8.84
C ALA A 126 -4.91 4.85 -7.83
N CYS A 127 -5.56 3.78 -8.32
CA CYS A 127 -6.06 2.70 -7.48
C CYS A 127 -5.87 1.32 -8.13
N ASN A 128 -5.69 0.27 -7.32
CA ASN A 128 -5.49 -1.10 -7.81
C ASN A 128 -6.77 -1.90 -8.03
N ALA A 129 -7.90 -1.41 -7.51
CA ALA A 129 -9.21 -2.00 -7.74
C ALA A 129 -10.18 -0.88 -8.12
N PRO A 130 -10.32 -0.51 -9.41
CA PRO A 130 -11.25 0.51 -9.84
C PRO A 130 -12.72 0.06 -9.69
N SER A 131 -13.62 1.00 -9.44
CA SER A 131 -15.07 0.79 -9.49
C SER A 131 -15.61 1.38 -10.79
N GLY A 132 -16.33 0.58 -11.59
CA GLY A 132 -16.82 1.04 -12.90
C GLY A 132 -15.71 1.47 -13.87
N GLY A 133 -14.48 0.96 -13.68
CA GLY A 133 -13.32 1.30 -14.52
C GLY A 133 -12.62 2.62 -14.15
N ALA A 134 -13.01 3.28 -13.05
CA ALA A 134 -12.40 4.52 -12.57
C ALA A 134 -12.01 4.44 -11.07
N CYS A 135 -11.15 5.35 -10.67
CA CYS A 135 -10.80 5.63 -9.28
C CYS A 135 -11.43 6.97 -8.87
N PRO A 136 -11.81 7.16 -7.59
CA PRO A 136 -11.65 6.24 -6.46
C PRO A 136 -12.64 5.06 -6.52
N ASN A 137 -12.30 3.96 -5.85
CA ASN A 137 -13.22 2.85 -5.68
C ASN A 137 -14.35 3.25 -4.72
N THR A 138 -15.58 3.24 -5.21
CA THR A 138 -16.79 3.60 -4.45
C THR A 138 -17.45 2.44 -3.71
N ALA A 139 -16.86 1.24 -3.75
CA ALA A 139 -17.40 0.07 -3.05
C ALA A 139 -17.24 0.21 -1.52
N THR A 140 -18.24 -0.25 -0.77
CA THR A 140 -18.27 -0.22 0.70
C THR A 140 -17.12 -1.02 1.35
N ASN A 141 -16.60 -2.03 0.66
CA ASN A 141 -15.44 -2.80 1.08
C ASN A 141 -14.58 -3.20 -0.14
N PRO A 142 -13.60 -2.37 -0.53
CA PRO A 142 -12.74 -2.63 -1.68
C PRO A 142 -11.71 -3.76 -1.44
N GLY A 143 -11.67 -4.32 -0.23
CA GLY A 143 -10.80 -5.44 0.15
C GLY A 143 -9.54 -5.02 0.93
N ALA A 144 -8.99 -5.96 1.70
CA ALA A 144 -7.85 -5.72 2.60
C ALA A 144 -6.51 -5.38 1.89
N ARG A 145 -6.47 -5.44 0.55
CA ARG A 145 -5.31 -5.09 -0.28
C ARG A 145 -5.58 -3.88 -1.15
N TYR A 146 -6.67 -3.15 -0.92
CA TYR A 146 -6.95 -1.93 -1.64
C TYR A 146 -5.89 -0.87 -1.35
N VAL A 147 -5.33 -0.30 -2.41
CA VAL A 147 -4.35 0.79 -2.34
C VAL A 147 -4.81 1.88 -3.28
N GLU A 148 -4.91 3.08 -2.74
CA GLU A 148 -5.22 4.30 -3.47
C GLU A 148 -4.19 5.38 -3.14
N ARG A 149 -3.77 6.14 -4.15
CA ARG A 149 -2.95 7.34 -3.98
C ARG A 149 -3.51 8.45 -4.87
N GLN A 150 -3.68 9.63 -4.28
CA GLN A 150 -4.11 10.82 -4.98
C GLN A 150 -2.99 11.87 -4.95
N VAL A 151 -2.73 12.48 -6.10
CA VAL A 151 -1.84 13.64 -6.24
C VAL A 151 -2.65 14.76 -6.88
N GLN A 152 -2.41 16.00 -6.46
CA GLN A 152 -3.08 17.17 -6.96
C GLN A 152 -2.06 18.26 -7.27
N ALA A 153 -2.32 19.02 -8.33
CA ALA A 153 -1.54 20.15 -8.76
C ALA A 153 -2.48 21.24 -9.24
N THR A 154 -2.14 22.48 -8.92
CA THR A 154 -2.80 23.65 -9.47
C THR A 154 -1.83 24.31 -10.42
N ILE A 155 -2.27 24.61 -11.63
CA ILE A 155 -1.44 25.26 -12.64
C ILE A 155 -2.09 26.56 -13.11
N ALA A 156 -1.22 27.55 -13.33
CA ALA A 156 -1.51 28.73 -14.12
C ALA A 156 -0.75 28.56 -15.46
N PRO A 157 -1.41 28.72 -16.61
CA PRO A 157 -0.78 28.71 -17.92
C PRO A 157 0.12 29.93 -18.15
#